data_AF-A0A1H6QJ09-F1
#
_entry.id   AF-A0A1H6QJ09-F1
#
_cell.length_a   1.000
_cell.length_b   1.000
_cell.length_c   1.000
_cell.angle_alpha   90.00
_cell.angle_beta   90.00
_cell.angle_gamma   90.00
#
_symmetry.space_group_name_H-M   'P 1'
#
loop_
_entity.id
_entity.type
_entity.pdbx_description
1 polymer ?
#
loop_
_entity_poly.entity_id
_entity_poly.type
_entity_poly.pdbx_seq_one_letter_code
_entity_poly.pdbx_strand_id
1 'polypeptide(L)'
;MSSKAVQSITKSASAAAGSIGTAAVAAASAVAAAAVAASIVLSPVPDAASRMDGVHADLLRAVQLNQITAEQAEKFEAKLAGRILGEA
;
A
#
# COMPACT_ATOMS: atom_id res chain seq x y z
N MET A 1 -54.15 4.93 22.41
CA MET A 1 -52.88 4.31 22.85
C MET A 1 -51.69 4.85 22.04
N SER A 2 -51.57 6.16 21.80
CA SER A 2 -51.12 6.54 20.44
C SER A 2 -49.77 7.25 20.28
N SER A 3 -49.22 7.99 21.25
CA SER A 3 -48.00 8.77 20.99
C SER A 3 -46.69 8.06 21.34
N LYS A 4 -46.65 7.31 22.44
CA LYS A 4 -45.43 6.60 22.90
C LYS A 4 -45.02 5.46 21.97
N ALA A 5 -45.99 4.72 21.44
CA ALA A 5 -45.73 3.63 20.50
C ALA A 5 -45.17 4.15 19.15
N VAL A 6 -45.67 5.28 18.67
CA VAL A 6 -45.18 5.90 17.43
C VAL A 6 -43.75 6.41 17.60
N GLN A 7 -43.44 7.00 18.77
CA GLN A 7 -42.08 7.45 19.10
C GLN A 7 -41.10 6.27 19.23
N SER A 8 -41.49 5.15 19.83
CA SER A 8 -40.61 3.98 19.95
C SER A 8 -40.32 3.36 18.59
N ILE A 9 -41.33 3.24 17.70
CA ILE A 9 -41.16 2.69 16.35
C ILE A 9 -40.21 3.56 15.52
N THR A 10 -40.38 4.88 15.57
CA THR A 10 -39.52 5.82 14.85
C THR A 10 -38.07 5.76 15.35
N LYS A 11 -37.87 5.67 16.68
CA LYS A 11 -36.54 5.56 17.29
C LYS A 11 -35.85 4.25 16.93
N SER A 12 -36.59 3.14 16.90
CA SER A 12 -36.07 1.83 16.48
C SER A 12 -35.71 1.79 14.99
N ALA A 13 -36.54 2.37 14.12
CA ALA A 13 -36.26 2.46 12.69
C ALA A 13 -35.00 3.29 12.39
N SER A 14 -34.83 4.43 13.07
CA SER A 14 -33.64 5.27 12.91
C SER A 14 -32.37 4.60 13.43
N ALA A 15 -32.44 3.82 14.51
CA ALA A 15 -31.31 3.05 15.02
C ALA A 15 -30.89 1.92 14.07
N ALA A 16 -31.86 1.23 13.46
CA ALA A 16 -31.60 0.18 12.46
C ALA A 16 -30.99 0.74 11.17
N ALA A 17 -31.45 1.90 10.70
CA ALA A 17 -30.85 2.56 9.54
C ALA A 17 -29.39 2.97 9.79
N GLY A 18 -29.09 3.47 11.00
CA GLY A 18 -27.73 3.84 11.40
C GLY A 18 -26.77 2.65 11.49
N SER A 19 -27.22 1.49 11.99
CA SER A 19 -26.37 0.29 12.12
C SER A 19 -26.09 -0.41 10.79
N ILE A 20 -27.03 -0.36 9.84
CA ILE A 20 -26.82 -0.91 8.49
C ILE A 20 -25.81 -0.06 7.71
N GLY A 21 -25.91 1.27 7.82
CA GLY A 21 -24.96 2.19 7.19
C GLY A 21 -23.53 1.99 7.69
N THR A 22 -23.34 1.84 9.00
CA THR A 22 -22.01 1.61 9.58
C THR A 22 -21.45 0.23 9.25
N ALA A 23 -22.29 -0.80 9.22
CA ALA A 23 -21.87 -2.15 8.80
C ALA A 23 -21.46 -2.19 7.32
N ALA A 24 -22.19 -1.50 6.44
CA ALA A 24 -21.85 -1.41 5.02
C ALA A 24 -20.52 -0.68 4.79
N VAL A 25 -20.28 0.42 5.50
CA VAL A 25 -19.00 1.17 5.43
C VAL A 25 -17.83 0.33 5.98
N ALA A 26 -18.04 -0.40 7.07
CA ALA A 26 -17.03 -1.30 7.63
C ALA A 26 -16.70 -2.46 6.67
N ALA A 27 -17.71 -3.05 6.03
CA ALA A 27 -17.54 -4.10 5.03
C ALA A 27 -16.79 -3.59 3.78
N ALA A 28 -17.13 -2.40 3.28
CA ALA A 28 -16.43 -1.78 2.16
C ALA A 28 -14.96 -1.51 2.46
N SER A 29 -14.66 -1.01 3.68
CA SER A 29 -13.29 -0.79 4.14
C SER A 29 -12.49 -2.10 4.24
N ALA A 30 -13.11 -3.16 4.76
CA ALA A 30 -12.47 -4.47 4.87
C ALA A 30 -12.16 -5.09 3.49
N VAL A 31 -13.07 -4.95 2.51
CA VAL A 31 -12.83 -5.41 1.14
C VAL A 31 -11.72 -4.62 0.47
N ALA A 32 -11.67 -3.30 0.64
CA ALA A 32 -10.59 -2.47 0.10
C ALA A 32 -9.22 -2.85 0.70
N ALA A 33 -9.16 -3.06 2.01
CA ALA A 33 -7.94 -3.52 2.69
C ALA A 33 -7.50 -4.92 2.20
N ALA A 34 -8.44 -5.84 2.03
CA ALA A 34 -8.17 -7.17 1.48
C ALA A 34 -7.69 -7.11 0.02
N ALA A 35 -8.25 -6.22 -0.80
CA ALA A 35 -7.81 -6.02 -2.18
C ALA A 35 -6.38 -5.46 -2.26
N VAL A 36 -5.99 -4.53 -1.38
CA VAL A 36 -4.61 -4.02 -1.29
C VAL A 36 -3.65 -5.11 -0.80
N ALA A 37 -4.04 -5.88 0.21
CA ALA A 37 -3.21 -7.00 0.66
C ALA A 37 -3.04 -8.05 -0.45
N ALA A 38 -4.12 -8.39 -1.15
CA ALA A 38 -4.08 -9.31 -2.29
C ALA A 38 -3.24 -8.74 -3.45
N SER A 39 -3.29 -7.43 -3.70
CA SER A 39 -2.45 -6.84 -4.75
C SER A 39 -0.97 -6.96 -4.42
N ILE A 40 -0.57 -6.80 -3.16
CA ILE A 40 0.83 -6.97 -2.73
C ILE A 40 1.26 -8.44 -2.88
N VAL A 41 0.41 -9.39 -2.45
CA VAL A 41 0.73 -10.83 -2.52
C VAL A 41 0.79 -11.33 -3.97
N LEU A 42 -0.08 -10.83 -4.84
CA LEU A 42 -0.18 -11.25 -6.24
C LEU A 42 0.65 -10.38 -7.19
N SER A 43 1.38 -9.38 -6.67
CA SER A 43 2.26 -8.56 -7.48
C SER A 43 3.41 -9.42 -8.01
N PRO A 44 3.68 -9.39 -9.33
CA PRO A 44 4.89 -10.02 -9.84
C PRO A 44 6.08 -9.35 -9.16
N VAL A 45 6.90 -10.16 -8.50
CA VAL A 45 8.16 -9.70 -7.93
C VAL A 45 9.06 -9.32 -9.11
N PRO A 46 9.47 -8.04 -9.24
CA PRO A 46 10.31 -7.63 -10.36
C PRO A 46 11.61 -8.44 -10.32
N ASP A 47 12.03 -8.88 -11.51
CA ASP A 47 13.27 -9.61 -11.71
C ASP A 47 14.47 -8.79 -11.20
N ALA A 48 15.55 -9.47 -10.82
CA ALA A 48 16.76 -8.84 -10.30
C ALA A 48 17.27 -7.70 -11.22
N ALA A 49 17.18 -7.88 -12.54
CA ALA A 49 17.59 -6.86 -13.50
C ALA A 49 16.75 -5.58 -13.39
N SER A 50 15.41 -5.70 -13.35
CA SER A 50 14.51 -4.55 -13.24
C SER A 50 14.69 -3.75 -11.94
N ARG A 51 15.15 -4.41 -10.86
CA ARG A 51 15.48 -3.70 -9.60
C ARG A 51 16.77 -2.90 -9.73
N MET A 52 17.76 -3.43 -10.46
CA MET A 52 19.02 -2.74 -10.70
C MET A 52 18.82 -1.49 -11.57
N ASP A 53 17.92 -1.54 -12.57
CA ASP A 53 17.60 -0.36 -13.40
C ASP A 53 17.08 0.82 -12.58
N GLY A 54 16.19 0.55 -11.62
CA GLY A 54 15.66 1.57 -10.71
C GLY A 54 16.75 2.16 -9.81
N VAL A 55 17.63 1.31 -9.27
CA VAL A 55 18.77 1.74 -8.46
C VAL A 55 19.73 2.61 -9.28
N HIS A 56 20.03 2.21 -10.51
CA HIS A 56 20.91 2.96 -11.40
C HIS A 56 20.36 4.37 -11.67
N ALA A 57 19.06 4.49 -11.97
CA ALA A 57 18.42 5.79 -12.21
C ALA A 57 18.46 6.71 -10.97
N ASP A 58 18.27 6.15 -9.77
CA ASP A 58 18.32 6.91 -8.53
C ASP A 58 19.76 7.35 -8.17
N LEU A 59 20.75 6.50 -8.40
CA LEU A 59 22.17 6.85 -8.22
C LEU A 59 22.59 7.95 -9.18
N LEU A 60 22.19 7.87 -10.45
CA LEU A 60 22.43 8.95 -11.43
C LEU A 60 21.84 10.28 -10.95
N ARG A 61 20.61 10.26 -10.43
CA ARG A 61 19.99 11.47 -9.85
C ARG A 61 20.79 11.98 -8.65
N ALA A 62 21.23 11.10 -7.75
CA ALA A 62 22.01 11.48 -6.58
C ALA A 62 23.36 12.12 -6.96
N VAL A 63 24.02 11.62 -8.01
CA VAL A 63 25.24 12.23 -8.58
C VAL A 63 24.94 13.61 -9.16
N GLN A 64 23.85 13.77 -9.93
CA GLN A 64 23.45 15.06 -10.49
C GLN A 64 23.12 16.11 -9.41
N LEU A 65 22.59 15.66 -8.28
CA LEU A 65 22.33 16.49 -7.11
C LEU A 65 23.57 16.73 -6.25
N ASN A 66 24.75 16.25 -6.68
CA ASN A 66 26.02 16.32 -5.93
C ASN A 66 25.93 15.73 -4.51
N GLN A 67 25.07 14.73 -4.30
CA GLN A 67 24.91 14.06 -3.01
C GLN A 67 25.97 12.97 -2.81
N ILE A 68 26.41 12.36 -3.91
CA ILE A 68 27.44 11.32 -3.96
C ILE A 68 28.33 11.53 -5.18
N THR A 69 29.54 10.97 -5.17
CA THR A 69 30.40 10.95 -6.36
C THR A 69 30.01 9.82 -7.29
N ALA A 70 30.42 9.93 -8.57
CA ALA A 70 30.23 8.85 -9.55
C ALA A 70 30.92 7.55 -9.11
N GLU A 71 32.13 7.61 -8.53
CA GLU A 71 32.81 6.40 -8.07
C GLU A 71 32.11 5.74 -6.87
N GLN A 72 31.41 6.53 -6.05
CA GLN A 72 30.60 5.99 -4.95
C GLN A 72 29.36 5.27 -5.47
N ALA A 73 28.70 5.82 -6.49
CA ALA A 73 27.57 5.19 -7.17
C ALA A 73 27.98 3.84 -7.78
N GLU A 74 29.08 3.79 -8.53
CA GLU A 74 29.58 2.55 -9.16
C GLU A 74 29.91 1.46 -8.13
N LYS A 75 30.59 1.82 -7.04
CA LYS A 75 30.92 0.86 -5.96
C LYS A 75 29.67 0.34 -5.27
N PHE A 76 28.67 1.19 -5.08
CA PHE A 76 27.40 0.79 -4.49
C PHE A 76 26.67 -0.19 -5.41
N GLU A 77 26.58 0.13 -6.71
CA GLU A 77 25.90 -0.69 -7.70
C GLU A 77 26.56 -2.07 -7.82
N ALA A 78 27.89 -2.14 -7.90
CA ALA A 78 28.64 -3.40 -7.93
C ALA A 78 28.42 -4.25 -6.66
N LYS A 79 28.43 -3.62 -5.48
CA LYS A 79 28.18 -4.31 -4.20
C LYS A 79 26.74 -4.81 -4.09
N LEU A 80 25.79 -4.06 -4.62
CA LEU A 80 24.38 -4.45 -4.62
C LEU A 80 24.11 -5.58 -5.62
N ALA A 81 24.69 -5.50 -6.82
CA ALA A 81 24.61 -6.56 -7.82
C ALA A 81 25.13 -7.88 -7.27
N GLY A 82 26.28 -7.89 -6.59
CA GLY A 82 26.81 -9.10 -5.94
C GLY A 82 25.88 -9.70 -4.88
N ARG A 83 25.16 -8.86 -4.11
CA ARG A 83 24.19 -9.33 -3.10
C ARG A 83 22.86 -9.81 -3.69
N ILE A 84 22.41 -9.22 -4.79
CA ILE A 84 21.15 -9.60 -5.44
C ILE A 84 21.35 -10.85 -6.32
N LEU A 85 22.51 -10.97 -6.97
CA LEU A 85 22.82 -12.06 -7.90
C LEU A 85 23.52 -13.26 -7.22
N GLY A 86 23.94 -13.12 -5.95
CA GLY A 86 24.40 -14.24 -5.11
C GLY A 86 25.89 -14.56 -5.19
N GLU A 87 26.75 -13.62 -5.59
CA GLU A 87 28.22 -13.79 -5.64
C GLU A 87 28.97 -13.19 -4.42
N ALA A 88 28.33 -13.13 -3.24
CA ALA A 88 28.97 -12.66 -2.01
C ALA A 88 28.94 -13.70 -0.90
#